data_AF-A0A0G4LNZ8-F1
#
_entry.id   AF-A0A0G4LNZ8-F1
#
_cell.length_a   1.000
_cell.length_b   1.000
_cell.length_c   1.000
_cell.angle_alpha   90.00
_cell.angle_beta   90.00
_cell.angle_gamma   90.00
#
_symmetry.space_group_name_H-M   'P 1'
#
loop_
_entity.id
_entity.type
_entity.pdbx_description
1 polymer ?
#
loop_
_entity_poly.entity_id
_entity_poly.type
_entity_poly.pdbx_seq_one_letter_code
_entity_poly.pdbx_strand_id
1 'polypeptide(L)'
;MVNKILATFVVADVLFLITGAITLGFSLIARNNMFEQPGEGQQAARNLIYQKFPFEAGIANAAFIFIAFVMTLPGIITPTRGWLKLAAYLITFCALFSLCVGVYLWVLTLTTQFDFFAIWIAQEPGVQNLMQTSFNCCGYFNSSSPAFVTNDLCSSPAAAALQRGCSGPVTSYSNILIDGIFTAVFGMVGVDALLVICLAVLLEDRKERERFRHIDVKSGYRSL
;
A
#
# COMPACT_ATOMS: atom_id res chain seq x y z
N MET A 1 22.75 9.22 30.05
CA MET A 1 22.74 9.81 28.69
C MET A 1 21.92 8.90 27.78
N VAL A 2 20.91 9.43 27.09
CA VAL A 2 20.12 8.62 26.13
C VAL A 2 21.05 8.16 25.01
N ASN A 3 21.09 6.85 24.74
CA ASN A 3 21.85 6.31 23.62
C ASN A 3 21.20 6.82 22.32
N LYS A 4 21.91 7.68 21.58
CA LYS A 4 21.41 8.27 20.33
C LYS A 4 20.98 7.19 19.33
N ILE A 5 21.68 6.05 19.30
CA ILE A 5 21.37 4.91 18.43
C ILE A 5 20.02 4.31 18.79
N LEU A 6 19.76 4.11 20.10
CA LEU A 6 18.47 3.60 20.58
C LEU A 6 17.34 4.59 20.28
N ALA A 7 17.57 5.90 20.43
CA ALA A 7 16.57 6.92 20.11
C ALA A 7 16.22 6.91 18.61
N THR A 8 17.21 6.84 17.72
CA THR A 8 16.97 6.74 16.27
C THR A 8 16.20 5.47 15.92
N PHE A 9 16.55 4.34 16.53
CA PHE A 9 15.80 3.09 16.35
C PHE A 9 14.33 3.23 16.78
N VAL A 10 14.06 3.81 17.95
CA VAL A 10 12.68 4.01 18.43
C VAL A 10 11.87 4.92 17.50
N VAL A 11 12.48 5.99 16.96
CA VAL A 11 11.80 6.85 15.98
C VAL A 11 11.46 6.08 14.71
N ALA A 12 12.40 5.28 14.19
CA ALA A 12 12.16 4.45 13.01
C ALA A 12 11.05 3.40 13.27
N ASP A 13 11.04 2.80 14.46
CA ASP A 13 10.07 1.79 14.87
C ASP A 13 8.64 2.37 15.00
N VAL A 14 8.53 3.61 15.48
CA VAL A 14 7.24 4.34 15.51
C VAL A 14 6.77 4.68 14.09
N LEU A 15 7.67 5.09 13.19
CA LEU A 15 7.30 5.33 11.79
C LEU A 15 6.79 4.05 11.12
N PHE A 16 7.41 2.91 11.39
CA PHE A 16 6.97 1.59 10.93
C PHE A 16 5.60 1.19 11.50
N LEU A 17 5.33 1.49 12.77
CA LEU A 17 3.99 1.29 13.32
C LEU A 17 2.94 2.17 12.61
N ILE A 18 3.28 3.42 12.30
CA ILE A 18 2.40 4.34 11.57
C ILE A 18 2.11 3.81 10.16
N THR A 19 3.10 3.27 9.45
CA THR A 19 2.85 2.67 8.12
C THR A 19 1.87 1.52 8.22
N GLY A 20 2.03 0.61 9.20
CA GLY A 20 1.07 -0.47 9.45
C GLY A 20 -0.34 0.02 9.74
N ALA A 21 -0.49 1.07 10.54
CA ALA A 21 -1.79 1.69 10.83
C ALA A 21 -2.44 2.30 9.58
N ILE A 22 -1.66 2.99 8.74
CA ILE A 22 -2.14 3.55 7.47
C ILE A 22 -2.55 2.42 6.51
N THR A 23 -1.74 1.36 6.38
CA THR A 23 -2.06 0.21 5.51
C THR A 23 -3.36 -0.47 5.96
N LEU A 24 -3.54 -0.69 7.26
CA LEU A 24 -4.76 -1.30 7.81
C LEU A 24 -5.97 -0.39 7.57
N GLY A 25 -5.86 0.89 7.96
CA GLY A 25 -6.94 1.86 7.83
C GLY A 25 -7.40 2.01 6.38
N PHE A 26 -6.46 2.17 5.45
CA PHE A 26 -6.76 2.22 4.03
C PHE A 26 -7.45 0.94 3.55
N SER A 27 -6.93 -0.24 3.90
CA SER A 27 -7.48 -1.52 3.44
C SER A 27 -8.90 -1.75 3.93
N LEU A 28 -9.21 -1.38 5.18
CA LEU A 28 -10.55 -1.52 5.74
C LEU A 28 -11.54 -0.52 5.15
N ILE A 29 -11.15 0.76 5.05
CA ILE A 29 -12.01 1.82 4.53
C ILE A 29 -12.31 1.60 3.05
N ALA A 30 -11.28 1.33 2.23
CA ALA A 30 -11.45 1.12 0.80
C ALA A 30 -12.26 -0.16 0.50
N ARG A 31 -12.07 -1.23 1.29
CA ARG A 31 -12.87 -2.46 1.19
C ARG A 31 -14.34 -2.22 1.54
N ASN A 32 -14.63 -1.37 2.52
CA ASN A 32 -16.01 -1.01 2.86
C ASN A 32 -16.68 -0.20 1.73
N ASN A 33 -15.93 0.74 1.15
CA ASN A 33 -16.46 1.66 0.15
C ASN A 33 -16.61 1.04 -1.26
N MET A 34 -15.99 -0.12 -1.54
CA MET A 34 -15.99 -0.71 -2.89
C MET A 34 -17.36 -1.24 -3.37
N PHE A 35 -18.31 -1.43 -2.45
CA PHE A 35 -19.68 -1.85 -2.74
C PHE A 35 -20.72 -0.76 -2.47
N GLU A 36 -20.30 0.44 -2.08
CA GLU A 36 -21.23 1.56 -1.93
C GLU A 36 -21.81 1.94 -3.30
N GLN A 37 -23.11 2.23 -3.31
CA GLN A 37 -23.80 2.64 -4.52
C GLN A 37 -23.23 4.00 -4.96
N PRO A 38 -22.65 4.11 -6.17
CA PRO A 38 -21.99 5.33 -6.59
C PRO A 38 -23.00 6.42 -6.92
N GLY A 39 -22.80 7.61 -6.35
CA GLY A 39 -23.58 8.80 -6.73
C GLY A 39 -23.05 9.48 -8.00
N GLU A 40 -21.77 9.26 -8.31
CA GLU A 40 -21.06 9.87 -9.44
C GLU A 40 -20.24 8.83 -10.22
N GLY A 41 -19.98 9.08 -11.51
CA GLY A 41 -19.23 8.16 -12.36
C GLY A 41 -17.76 7.97 -11.96
N GLN A 42 -17.13 8.97 -11.35
CA GLN A 42 -15.78 8.81 -10.79
C GLN A 42 -15.79 7.86 -9.59
N GLN A 43 -16.81 7.95 -8.73
CA GLN A 43 -16.99 7.04 -7.61
C GLN A 43 -17.28 5.62 -8.09
N ALA A 44 -18.09 5.47 -9.15
CA ALA A 44 -18.31 4.19 -9.80
C ALA A 44 -16.99 3.57 -10.28
N ALA A 45 -16.18 4.33 -11.03
CA ALA A 45 -14.88 3.85 -11.50
C ALA A 45 -13.95 3.48 -10.33
N ARG A 46 -13.84 4.33 -9.30
CA ARG A 46 -13.04 4.05 -8.09
C ARG A 46 -13.47 2.76 -7.40
N ASN A 47 -14.76 2.60 -7.15
CA ASN A 47 -15.31 1.44 -6.44
C ASN A 47 -15.01 0.14 -7.22
N LEU A 48 -15.10 0.19 -8.55
CA LEU A 48 -14.75 -0.92 -9.43
C LEU A 48 -13.25 -1.24 -9.45
N ILE A 49 -12.38 -0.22 -9.41
CA ILE A 49 -10.93 -0.42 -9.30
C ILE A 49 -10.57 -1.08 -7.95
N TYR A 50 -11.19 -0.63 -6.86
CA TYR A 50 -10.96 -1.19 -5.53
C TYR A 50 -11.29 -2.68 -5.45
N GLN A 51 -12.25 -3.19 -6.23
CA GLN A 51 -12.53 -4.63 -6.27
C GLN A 51 -11.36 -5.48 -6.80
N LYS A 52 -10.37 -4.88 -7.48
CA LYS A 52 -9.14 -5.55 -7.91
C LYS A 52 -8.01 -5.47 -6.90
N PHE A 53 -8.15 -4.68 -5.84
CA PHE A 53 -7.07 -4.48 -4.89
C PHE A 53 -6.91 -5.68 -3.96
N PRO A 54 -5.67 -6.05 -3.59
CA PRO A 54 -5.40 -7.19 -2.73
C PRO A 54 -5.59 -6.79 -1.25
N PHE A 55 -6.80 -6.37 -0.85
CA PHE A 55 -7.06 -5.86 0.51
C PHE A 55 -6.76 -6.88 1.61
N GLU A 56 -7.04 -8.16 1.38
CA GLU A 56 -6.70 -9.22 2.35
C GLU A 56 -5.19 -9.32 2.58
N ALA A 57 -4.38 -9.14 1.52
CA ALA A 57 -2.93 -9.12 1.63
C ALA A 57 -2.46 -7.87 2.40
N GLY A 58 -3.08 -6.71 2.16
CA GLY A 58 -2.81 -5.48 2.91
C GLY A 58 -3.12 -5.61 4.41
N ILE A 59 -4.28 -6.20 4.76
CA ILE A 59 -4.68 -6.45 6.15
C ILE A 59 -3.72 -7.44 6.82
N ALA A 60 -3.38 -8.54 6.13
CA ALA A 60 -2.43 -9.52 6.64
C ALA A 60 -1.05 -8.90 6.91
N ASN A 61 -0.54 -8.10 5.97
CA ASN A 61 0.74 -7.41 6.14
C ASN A 61 0.71 -6.44 7.33
N ALA A 62 -0.35 -5.67 7.48
CA ALA A 62 -0.50 -4.77 8.63
C ALA A 62 -0.50 -5.54 9.96
N ALA A 63 -1.15 -6.70 10.03
CA ALA A 63 -1.10 -7.56 11.22
C ALA A 63 0.33 -8.01 11.53
N PHE A 64 1.12 -8.40 10.52
CA PHE A 64 2.53 -8.73 10.72
C PHE A 64 3.35 -7.53 11.20
N ILE A 65 3.09 -6.31 10.69
CA ILE A 65 3.74 -5.08 11.15
C ILE A 65 3.46 -4.84 12.64
N PHE A 66 2.21 -4.98 13.10
CA PHE A 66 1.88 -4.84 14.52
C PHE A 66 2.57 -5.90 15.40
N ILE A 67 2.60 -7.16 14.93
CA ILE A 67 3.31 -8.24 15.65
C ILE A 67 4.80 -7.94 15.72
N ALA A 68 5.39 -7.50 14.61
CA ALA A 68 6.80 -7.12 14.53
C ALA A 68 7.14 -5.98 15.49
N PHE A 69 6.33 -4.94 15.54
CA PHE A 69 6.45 -3.85 16.50
C PHE A 69 6.35 -4.34 17.95
N VAL A 70 5.39 -5.22 18.28
CA VAL A 70 5.31 -5.78 19.64
C VAL A 70 6.57 -6.59 19.98
N MET A 71 7.17 -7.28 19.01
CA MET A 71 8.43 -8.02 19.20
C MET A 71 9.65 -7.11 19.38
N THR A 72 9.62 -5.84 18.95
CA THR A 72 10.72 -4.89 19.24
C THR A 72 10.71 -4.44 20.69
N LEU A 73 9.55 -4.39 21.36
CA LEU A 73 9.42 -3.86 22.74
C LEU A 73 10.32 -4.57 23.76
N PRO A 74 10.36 -5.92 23.85
CA PRO A 74 11.30 -6.60 24.74
C PRO A 74 12.76 -6.33 24.35
N GLY A 75 13.02 -6.15 23.05
CA GLY A 75 14.32 -5.75 22.52
C GLY A 75 14.73 -4.34 22.95
N ILE A 76 13.79 -3.40 23.11
CA ILE A 76 14.05 -2.05 23.60
C ILE A 76 14.34 -2.06 25.10
N ILE A 77 13.52 -2.79 25.86
CA ILE A 77 13.54 -2.77 27.34
C ILE A 77 14.69 -3.61 27.90
N THR A 78 15.01 -4.73 27.26
CA THR A 78 16.04 -5.65 27.74
C THR A 78 17.33 -5.52 26.94
N PRO A 79 18.51 -5.76 27.54
CA PRO A 79 19.77 -5.78 26.81
C PRO A 79 19.91 -7.03 25.91
N THR A 80 18.95 -7.96 25.96
CA THR A 80 19.03 -9.22 25.22
C THR A 80 18.93 -9.00 23.71
N ARG A 81 19.79 -9.68 22.95
CA ARG A 81 19.88 -9.54 21.49
C ARG A 81 18.95 -10.49 20.73
N GLY A 82 18.42 -11.52 21.40
CA GLY A 82 17.57 -12.53 20.78
C GLY A 82 16.28 -11.94 20.21
N TRP A 83 15.59 -11.11 20.98
CA TRP A 83 14.36 -10.43 20.55
C TRP A 83 14.59 -9.51 19.36
N LEU A 84 15.67 -8.72 19.36
CA LEU A 84 16.01 -7.84 18.24
C LEU A 84 16.33 -8.61 16.96
N LYS A 85 16.96 -9.80 17.05
CA LYS A 85 17.18 -10.65 15.87
C LYS A 85 15.87 -11.21 15.32
N LEU A 86 15.00 -11.70 16.20
CA LEU A 86 13.68 -12.22 15.80
C LEU A 86 12.85 -11.13 15.13
N ALA A 87 12.80 -9.94 15.74
CA ALA A 87 12.13 -8.78 15.17
C ALA A 87 12.74 -8.39 13.82
N ALA A 88 14.07 -8.40 13.67
CA ALA A 88 14.72 -8.09 12.40
C ALA A 88 14.30 -9.05 11.27
N TYR A 89 14.20 -10.36 11.54
CA TYR A 89 13.70 -11.32 10.54
C TYR A 89 12.24 -11.03 10.15
N LEU A 90 11.39 -10.75 11.14
CA LEU A 90 9.98 -10.48 10.89
C LEU A 90 9.75 -9.15 10.16
N ILE A 91 10.51 -8.11 10.49
CA ILE A 91 10.46 -6.81 9.79
C ILE A 91 10.97 -6.96 8.35
N THR A 92 12.03 -7.73 8.13
CA THR A 92 12.51 -8.04 6.78
C THR A 92 11.44 -8.76 5.96
N PHE A 93 10.72 -9.69 6.59
CA PHE A 93 9.57 -10.35 5.96
C PHE A 93 8.45 -9.35 5.60
N CYS A 94 8.10 -8.44 6.52
CA CYS A 94 7.12 -7.37 6.24
C CYS A 94 7.55 -6.49 5.07
N ALA A 95 8.84 -6.11 5.01
CA ALA A 95 9.38 -5.29 3.93
C ALA A 95 9.22 -5.98 2.56
N LEU A 96 9.53 -7.27 2.49
CA LEU A 96 9.37 -8.06 1.26
C LEU A 96 7.89 -8.23 0.90
N PHE A 97 7.02 -8.45 1.88
CA PHE A 97 5.58 -8.54 1.66
C PHE A 97 5.04 -7.21 1.11
N SER A 98 5.33 -6.09 1.77
CA SER A 98 4.99 -4.73 1.32
C SER A 98 5.47 -4.48 -0.11
N LEU A 99 6.69 -4.91 -0.45
CA LEU A 99 7.25 -4.81 -1.79
C LEU A 99 6.43 -5.61 -2.81
N CYS A 100 6.06 -6.86 -2.51
CA CYS A 100 5.22 -7.68 -3.39
C CYS A 100 3.85 -7.02 -3.64
N VAL A 101 3.22 -6.46 -2.61
CA VAL A 101 1.96 -5.72 -2.75
C VAL A 101 2.14 -4.47 -3.61
N GLY A 102 3.21 -3.69 -3.38
CA GLY A 102 3.53 -2.52 -4.18
C GLY A 102 3.75 -2.85 -5.66
N VAL A 103 4.50 -3.92 -5.96
CA VAL A 103 4.73 -4.41 -7.32
C VAL A 103 3.42 -4.87 -7.97
N TYR A 104 2.55 -5.57 -7.24
CA TYR A 104 1.24 -5.97 -7.76
C TYR A 104 0.39 -4.76 -8.16
N LEU A 105 0.31 -3.74 -7.29
CA LEU A 105 -0.43 -2.51 -7.59
C LEU A 105 0.19 -1.73 -8.75
N TRP A 106 1.52 -1.73 -8.88
CA TRP A 106 2.20 -1.14 -10.01
C TRP A 106 1.91 -1.89 -11.32
N VAL A 107 1.92 -3.22 -11.32
CA VAL A 107 1.56 -4.00 -12.52
C VAL A 107 0.11 -3.71 -12.94
N LEU A 108 -0.80 -3.52 -11.97
CA LEU A 108 -2.19 -3.17 -12.26
C LEU A 108 -2.30 -1.88 -13.09
N THR A 109 -1.41 -0.89 -12.91
CA THR A 109 -1.46 0.37 -13.69
C THR A 109 -1.10 0.17 -15.17
N LEU A 110 -0.31 -0.86 -15.47
CA LEU A 110 0.07 -1.22 -16.83
C LEU A 110 -1.05 -1.95 -17.59
N THR A 111 -1.90 -2.69 -16.86
CA THR A 111 -2.96 -3.51 -17.46
C THR A 111 -4.36 -2.89 -17.34
N THR A 112 -4.49 -1.76 -16.64
CA THR A 112 -5.78 -1.12 -16.31
C THR A 112 -6.72 -1.00 -17.50
N GLN A 113 -6.22 -0.60 -18.67
CA GLN A 113 -7.04 -0.38 -19.86
C GLN A 113 -7.72 -1.65 -20.36
N PHE A 114 -7.05 -2.80 -20.29
CA PHE A 114 -7.63 -4.07 -20.76
C PHE A 114 -8.46 -4.73 -19.66
N ASP A 115 -7.97 -4.71 -18.42
CA ASP A 115 -8.66 -5.33 -17.29
C ASP A 115 -9.99 -4.62 -17.00
N PHE A 116 -10.04 -3.29 -17.15
CA PHE A 116 -11.25 -2.52 -16.89
C PHE A 116 -12.31 -2.70 -17.98
N PHE A 117 -11.95 -3.11 -19.20
CA PHE A 117 -12.95 -3.47 -20.21
C PHE A 117 -13.85 -4.62 -19.75
N ALA A 118 -13.26 -5.68 -19.20
CA ALA A 118 -14.00 -6.82 -18.67
C ALA A 118 -14.92 -6.41 -17.51
N ILE A 119 -14.47 -5.47 -16.68
CA ILE A 119 -15.28 -4.92 -15.59
C ILE A 119 -16.43 -4.08 -16.17
N TRP A 120 -16.16 -3.24 -17.17
CA TRP A 120 -17.13 -2.36 -17.82
C TRP A 120 -18.31 -3.14 -18.39
N ILE A 121 -18.04 -4.19 -19.16
CA ILE A 121 -19.10 -5.00 -19.78
C ILE A 121 -19.96 -5.77 -18.77
N ALA A 122 -19.41 -6.05 -17.59
CA ALA A 122 -20.13 -6.73 -16.51
C ALA A 122 -21.01 -5.77 -15.69
N GLN A 123 -20.87 -4.44 -15.88
CA GLN A 123 -21.67 -3.46 -15.16
C GLN A 123 -23.07 -3.30 -15.72
N GLU A 124 -24.01 -2.96 -14.85
CA GLU A 124 -25.36 -2.58 -15.24
C GLU A 124 -25.37 -1.26 -16.04
N PRO A 125 -26.36 -1.06 -16.94
CA PRO A 125 -26.45 0.15 -17.77
C PRO A 125 -26.45 1.46 -16.97
N GLY A 126 -27.01 1.46 -15.74
CA GLY A 126 -27.00 2.64 -14.87
C GLY A 126 -25.60 3.07 -14.46
N VAL A 127 -24.73 2.11 -14.09
CA VAL A 127 -23.34 2.37 -13.69
C VAL A 127 -22.51 2.81 -14.90
N GLN A 128 -22.73 2.18 -16.06
CA GLN A 128 -22.12 2.60 -17.32
C GLN A 128 -22.54 4.02 -17.73
N ASN A 129 -23.81 4.39 -17.53
CA ASN A 129 -24.31 5.74 -17.79
C ASN A 129 -23.62 6.78 -16.90
N LEU A 130 -23.55 6.54 -15.59
CA LEU A 130 -22.85 7.43 -14.65
C LEU A 130 -21.41 7.70 -15.09
N MET A 131 -20.67 6.65 -15.48
CA MET A 131 -19.31 6.79 -15.98
C MET A 131 -19.25 7.57 -17.30
N GLN A 132 -20.14 7.28 -18.26
CA GLN A 132 -20.18 8.01 -19.54
C GLN A 132 -20.44 9.51 -19.35
N THR A 133 -21.37 9.87 -18.46
CA THR A 133 -21.67 11.25 -18.12
C THR A 133 -20.50 11.94 -17.42
N SER A 134 -19.88 11.30 -16.41
CA SER A 134 -18.78 11.93 -15.67
C SER A 134 -17.49 12.08 -16.48
N PHE A 135 -17.20 11.14 -17.39
CA PHE A 135 -15.95 11.15 -18.18
C PHE A 135 -16.12 11.77 -19.58
N ASN A 136 -17.33 12.23 -19.92
CA ASN A 136 -17.69 12.79 -21.22
C ASN A 136 -17.21 11.88 -22.38
N CYS A 137 -17.75 10.67 -22.41
CA CYS A 137 -17.36 9.62 -23.36
C CYS A 137 -18.55 8.69 -23.66
N CYS A 138 -18.48 7.97 -24.78
CA CYS A 138 -19.52 7.02 -25.20
C CYS A 138 -18.91 5.66 -25.52
N GLY A 139 -19.47 4.59 -24.92
CA GLY A 139 -18.91 3.24 -25.01
C GLY A 139 -17.49 3.15 -24.39
N TYR A 140 -16.78 2.03 -24.58
CA TYR A 140 -15.48 1.82 -23.94
C TYR A 140 -14.31 2.07 -24.89
N PHE A 141 -14.12 1.24 -25.91
CA PHE A 141 -13.08 1.47 -26.92
C PHE A 141 -13.53 2.48 -27.97
N ASN A 142 -14.80 2.37 -28.36
CA ASN A 142 -15.50 3.27 -29.26
C ASN A 142 -17.00 3.23 -28.94
N SER A 143 -17.81 3.97 -29.68
CA SER A 143 -19.26 4.00 -29.49
C SER A 143 -19.94 2.63 -29.74
N SER A 144 -19.35 1.73 -30.50
CA SER A 144 -19.98 0.45 -30.88
C SER A 144 -19.45 -0.78 -30.13
N SER A 145 -18.39 -0.66 -29.32
CA SER A 145 -17.70 -1.78 -28.67
C SER A 145 -17.22 -1.41 -27.25
N PRO A 146 -18.00 -1.79 -26.21
CA PRO A 146 -19.37 -2.28 -26.26
C PRO A 146 -20.33 -1.13 -26.62
N ALA A 147 -21.57 -1.47 -27.00
CA ALA A 147 -22.57 -0.46 -27.32
C ALA A 147 -22.74 0.55 -26.17
N PHE A 148 -22.73 1.85 -26.51
CA PHE A 148 -22.96 2.91 -25.53
C PHE A 148 -24.36 2.80 -24.91
N VAL A 149 -24.50 3.33 -23.69
CA VAL A 149 -25.82 3.48 -23.07
C VAL A 149 -26.37 4.84 -23.47
N THR A 150 -27.59 4.87 -23.98
CA THR A 150 -28.24 6.11 -24.41
C THR A 150 -28.45 7.06 -23.23
N ASN A 151 -27.93 8.27 -23.36
CA ASN A 151 -28.09 9.37 -22.41
C ASN A 151 -28.05 10.71 -23.16
N ASP A 152 -28.10 11.83 -22.44
CA ASP A 152 -28.11 13.17 -23.06
C ASP A 152 -26.85 13.46 -23.89
N LEU A 153 -25.71 12.85 -23.55
CA LEU A 153 -24.44 12.97 -24.28
C LEU A 153 -24.39 12.07 -25.52
N CYS A 154 -24.83 10.83 -25.37
CA CYS A 154 -24.83 9.75 -26.35
C CYS A 154 -26.28 9.46 -26.77
N SER A 155 -26.98 10.47 -27.28
CA SER A 155 -28.42 10.39 -27.57
C SER A 155 -28.76 9.54 -28.80
N SER A 156 -27.82 9.44 -29.74
CA SER A 156 -27.95 8.66 -30.96
C SER A 156 -26.60 8.09 -31.38
N PRO A 157 -26.56 7.05 -32.23
CA PRO A 157 -25.31 6.53 -32.77
C PRO A 157 -24.46 7.59 -33.49
N ALA A 158 -25.12 8.56 -34.15
CA ALA A 158 -24.45 9.67 -34.82
C ALA A 158 -23.79 10.63 -33.80
N ALA A 159 -24.49 10.97 -32.72
CA ALA A 159 -23.93 11.79 -31.65
C ALA A 159 -22.80 11.07 -30.91
N ALA A 160 -22.98 9.78 -30.62
CA ALA A 160 -21.98 8.96 -29.94
C ALA A 160 -20.71 8.74 -30.79
N ALA A 161 -20.82 8.71 -32.13
CA ALA A 161 -19.68 8.59 -33.03
C ALA A 161 -18.78 9.84 -33.04
N LEU A 162 -19.30 11.00 -32.62
CA LEU A 162 -18.52 12.23 -32.45
C LEU A 162 -17.77 12.27 -31.10
N GLN A 163 -18.11 11.35 -30.18
CA GLN A 163 -17.50 11.26 -28.86
C GLN A 163 -16.39 10.22 -28.84
N ARG A 164 -15.41 10.43 -27.96
CA ARG A 164 -14.35 9.46 -27.69
C ARG A 164 -14.88 8.30 -26.83
N GLY A 165 -14.23 7.14 -26.93
CA GLY A 165 -14.45 6.01 -26.02
C GLY A 165 -13.98 6.31 -24.58
N CYS A 166 -14.61 5.68 -23.60
CA CYS A 166 -14.31 5.88 -22.18
C CYS A 166 -12.97 5.29 -21.72
N SER A 167 -12.37 4.37 -22.48
CA SER A 167 -11.10 3.71 -22.14
C SER A 167 -9.99 4.70 -21.78
N GLY A 168 -9.77 5.75 -22.57
CA GLY A 168 -8.75 6.77 -22.31
C GLY A 168 -8.97 7.53 -21.00
N PRO A 169 -10.09 8.28 -20.83
CA PRO A 169 -10.34 9.04 -19.60
C PRO A 169 -10.47 8.17 -18.35
N VAL A 170 -11.09 6.99 -18.43
CA VAL A 170 -11.18 6.07 -17.29
C VAL A 170 -9.80 5.55 -16.90
N THR A 171 -8.96 5.17 -17.87
CA THR A 171 -7.58 4.71 -17.60
C THR A 171 -6.75 5.84 -17.00
N SER A 172 -6.88 7.06 -17.50
CA SER A 172 -6.17 8.22 -16.94
C SER A 172 -6.54 8.48 -15.48
N TYR A 173 -7.84 8.45 -15.15
CA TYR A 173 -8.30 8.58 -13.77
C TYR A 173 -7.78 7.44 -12.88
N SER A 174 -7.89 6.21 -13.39
CA SER A 174 -7.47 5.01 -12.67
C SER A 174 -5.97 5.03 -12.38
N ASN A 175 -5.15 5.40 -13.36
CA ASN A 175 -3.71 5.48 -13.19
C ASN A 175 -3.33 6.54 -12.16
N ILE A 176 -3.91 7.75 -12.20
CA ILE A 176 -3.63 8.77 -11.17
C ILE A 176 -3.96 8.25 -9.76
N LEU A 177 -5.08 7.54 -9.61
CA LEU A 177 -5.50 6.97 -8.33
C LEU A 177 -4.56 5.85 -7.86
N ILE A 178 -4.26 4.88 -8.72
CA ILE A 178 -3.41 3.74 -8.37
C ILE A 178 -1.95 4.20 -8.19
N ASP A 179 -1.48 5.17 -8.97
CA ASP A 179 -0.14 5.78 -8.88
C ASP A 179 0.11 6.37 -7.50
N GLY A 180 -0.84 7.15 -6.97
CA GLY A 180 -0.73 7.69 -5.62
C GLY A 180 -0.62 6.61 -4.55
N ILE A 181 -1.36 5.50 -4.72
CA ILE A 181 -1.45 4.42 -3.75
C ILE A 181 -0.18 3.55 -3.80
N PHE A 182 0.26 3.09 -4.97
CA PHE A 182 1.48 2.29 -5.05
C PHE A 182 2.71 3.11 -4.64
N THR A 183 2.75 4.41 -4.95
CA THR A 183 3.85 5.28 -4.52
C THR A 183 3.92 5.38 -3.00
N ALA A 184 2.77 5.51 -2.33
CA ALA A 184 2.70 5.48 -0.88
C ALA A 184 3.20 4.13 -0.33
N VAL A 185 2.80 3.00 -0.93
CA VAL A 185 3.24 1.66 -0.52
C VAL A 185 4.76 1.49 -0.69
N PHE A 186 5.37 1.92 -1.80
CA PHE A 186 6.83 1.91 -1.94
C PHE A 186 7.53 2.84 -0.94
N GLY A 187 6.91 3.97 -0.59
CA GLY A 187 7.38 4.83 0.50
C GLY A 187 7.42 4.09 1.83
N MET A 188 6.41 3.28 2.13
CA MET A 188 6.38 2.42 3.33
C MET A 188 7.49 1.38 3.31
N VAL A 189 7.75 0.73 2.16
CA VAL A 189 8.90 -0.18 1.99
C VAL A 189 10.23 0.53 2.30
N GLY A 190 10.36 1.81 1.94
CA GLY A 190 11.51 2.63 2.31
C GLY A 190 11.67 2.80 3.83
N VAL A 191 10.57 2.97 4.56
CA VAL A 191 10.56 3.00 6.03
C VAL A 191 10.97 1.64 6.61
N ASP A 192 10.44 0.55 6.05
CA ASP A 192 10.78 -0.82 6.48
C ASP A 192 12.29 -1.08 6.32
N ALA A 193 12.86 -0.70 5.17
CA ALA A 193 14.29 -0.84 4.89
C ALA A 193 15.15 0.01 5.84
N LEU A 194 14.72 1.24 6.14
CA LEU A 194 15.39 2.10 7.11
C LEU A 194 15.38 1.46 8.51
N LEU A 195 14.26 0.86 8.94
CA LEU A 195 14.17 0.19 10.22
C LEU A 195 15.09 -1.04 10.30
N VAL A 196 15.19 -1.82 9.22
CA VAL A 196 16.13 -2.96 9.13
C VAL A 196 17.58 -2.49 9.33
N ILE A 197 17.96 -1.37 8.71
CA ILE A 197 19.28 -0.77 8.90
C ILE A 197 19.48 -0.31 10.35
N CYS A 198 18.50 0.39 10.93
CA CYS A 198 18.55 0.81 12.34
C CYS A 198 18.70 -0.39 13.30
N LEU A 199 18.03 -1.51 13.02
CA LEU A 199 18.17 -2.75 13.78
C LEU A 199 19.56 -3.35 13.67
N ALA A 200 20.13 -3.40 12.47
CA ALA A 200 21.49 -3.90 12.26
C ALA A 200 22.51 -3.07 13.06
N VAL A 201 22.39 -1.74 13.02
CA VAL A 201 23.25 -0.83 13.79
C VAL A 201 23.07 -1.03 15.30
N LEU A 202 21.83 -1.14 15.78
CA LEU A 202 21.57 -1.36 17.21
C LEU A 202 22.09 -2.72 17.70
N LEU A 203 21.96 -3.76 16.87
CA LEU A 203 22.48 -5.09 17.17
C LEU A 203 24.01 -5.12 17.27
N GLU A 204 24.72 -4.36 16.43
CA GLU A 204 26.17 -4.25 16.48
C GLU A 204 26.63 -3.38 17.65
N ASP A 205 26.00 -2.23 17.93
CA ASP A 205 26.30 -1.40 19.13
C ASP A 205 26.18 -2.23 20.42
N ARG A 206 25.14 -3.06 20.54
CA ARG A 206 24.98 -3.94 21.72
C ARG A 206 26.05 -5.02 21.80
N LYS A 207 26.43 -5.61 20.67
CA LYS A 207 27.49 -6.62 20.60
C LYS A 207 28.84 -6.04 21.00
N GLU A 208 29.15 -4.83 20.54
CA GLU A 208 30.39 -4.14 20.90
C GLU A 208 30.42 -3.81 22.40
N ARG A 209 29.33 -3.28 22.97
CA ARG A 209 29.22 -3.02 24.41
C ARG A 209 29.39 -4.29 25.24
N GLU A 210 28.79 -5.41 24.84
CA GLU A 210 28.98 -6.71 25.49
C GLU A 210 30.45 -7.12 25.45
N ARG A 211 31.11 -6.98 24.29
CA ARG A 211 32.53 -7.31 24.13
C ARG A 211 33.42 -6.44 25.02
N PHE A 212 33.20 -5.13 25.08
CA PHE A 212 33.96 -4.23 25.94
C PHE A 212 33.75 -4.57 27.42
N ARG A 213 32.51 -4.86 27.84
CA ARG A 213 32.24 -5.35 29.20
C ARG A 213 33.03 -6.63 29.53
N HIS A 214 33.13 -7.57 28.60
CA HIS A 214 33.94 -8.77 28.80
C HIS A 214 35.45 -8.48 28.89
N ILE A 215 35.94 -7.47 28.18
CA ILE A 215 37.33 -7.01 28.26
C ILE A 215 37.58 -6.34 29.63
N ASP A 216 36.68 -5.45 30.08
CA ASP A 216 36.80 -4.75 31.37
C ASP A 216 36.79 -5.72 32.55
N VAL A 217 35.94 -6.75 32.49
CA VAL A 217 35.92 -7.83 33.49
C VAL A 217 37.23 -8.62 33.52
N LYS A 218 37.88 -8.82 32.36
CA LYS A 218 39.17 -9.52 32.27
C LYS A 218 40.36 -8.66 32.67
N SER A 219 40.31 -7.35 32.44
CA SER A 219 41.40 -6.41 32.75
C SER A 219 41.48 -6.02 34.22
N GLY A 220 40.59 -6.57 35.07
CA GLY A 220 40.60 -6.32 36.52
C GLY A 220 40.03 -4.95 36.91
N TYR A 221 39.49 -4.18 35.96
CA TYR A 221 38.70 -2.99 36.25
C TYR A 221 37.34 -3.40 36.83
N ARG A 222 37.33 -3.77 38.12
CA ARG A 222 36.13 -3.68 38.95
C ARG A 222 35.93 -2.20 39.28
N SER A 223 35.18 -1.46 38.46
CA SER A 223 34.61 -0.21 38.95
C SER A 223 33.61 -0.57 40.05
N LEU A 224 33.94 -0.15 41.28
CA LEU A 224 32.98 0.10 42.35
C LEU A 224 31.81 0.94 41.83
#